data_AF-A0A814XVW6-F1
#
_entry.id   AF-A0A814XVW6-F1
#
_cell.length_a   1.000
_cell.length_b   1.000
_cell.length_c   1.000
_cell.angle_alpha   90.00
_cell.angle_beta   90.00
_cell.angle_gamma   90.00
#
_symmetry.space_group_name_H-M   'P 1'
#
loop_
_entity.id
_entity.type
_entity.pdbx_description
1 polymer ?
#
loop_
_entity_poly.entity_id
_entity_poly.type
_entity_poly.pdbx_seq_one_letter_code
_entity_poly.pdbx_strand_id
1 'polypeptide(L)'
;MFVGMPQSNRCSMCTKGAGTCLCAGCKKYFCRKHFNDHHAILVNELEGYVEEINILQDEINRTDPHNGILLQIDEWERTMVEKVTQVAERLRQQIKNPSPKRVEIISKFTEFRTKLRQLKETDDFVEDDLSRLKETIDKFKQDSKELDEILSIKLHIEQTEQIAWDRFIYVEEKSTAAENKQEQQQTTEKNLLEFLSNKEAPYFLERSFHLIFTNLLTICGLLLLMFINQQYVYILYIGIILVTCGTYSNVSVKIVWFNNNFASLTRRAVASALIVSVGTLVGVISGQIYRTKEKPRYFIGHTTAFSFMVLQTILSRYSSFDIFTY
;
A
#
# COMPACT_ATOMS: atom_id res chain seq x y z
N MET A 1 -30.66 -36.34 87.82
CA MET A 1 -31.60 -36.48 86.71
C MET A 1 -31.05 -35.63 85.56
N PHE A 2 -30.51 -36.27 84.51
CA PHE A 2 -29.94 -35.59 83.35
C PHE A 2 -31.07 -34.94 82.54
N VAL A 3 -31.06 -33.60 82.45
CA VAL A 3 -31.96 -32.86 81.54
C VAL A 3 -31.19 -32.67 80.23
N GLY A 4 -31.74 -33.23 79.14
CA GLY A 4 -31.12 -33.29 77.83
C GLY A 4 -30.90 -31.92 77.19
N MET A 5 -29.70 -31.69 76.66
CA MET A 5 -29.37 -30.55 75.81
C MET A 5 -30.04 -30.69 74.42
N PRO A 6 -30.50 -29.58 73.81
CA PRO A 6 -31.16 -29.60 72.50
C PRO A 6 -30.20 -30.11 71.40
N GLN A 7 -30.72 -30.95 70.51
CA GLN A 7 -29.94 -31.61 69.45
C GLN A 7 -29.45 -30.69 68.32
N SER A 8 -29.62 -29.37 68.42
CA SER A 8 -29.49 -28.45 67.27
C SER A 8 -28.05 -28.09 66.87
N ASN A 9 -27.04 -28.37 67.70
CA ASN A 9 -25.65 -27.96 67.45
C ASN A 9 -24.68 -29.16 67.34
N ARG A 10 -25.18 -30.33 66.91
CA ARG A 10 -24.37 -31.55 66.75
C ARG A 10 -23.95 -31.77 65.30
N CYS A 11 -22.78 -32.35 65.11
CA CYS A 11 -22.27 -32.69 63.79
C CYS A 11 -23.22 -33.66 63.07
N SER A 12 -23.66 -33.32 61.86
CA SER A 12 -24.60 -34.11 61.07
C SER A 12 -24.05 -35.45 60.58
N MET A 13 -22.73 -35.68 60.65
CA MET A 13 -22.07 -36.91 60.19
C MET A 13 -21.64 -37.85 61.34
N CYS A 14 -21.43 -37.34 62.56
CA CYS A 14 -20.93 -38.18 63.68
C CYS A 14 -21.45 -37.80 65.07
N THR A 15 -22.50 -36.99 65.14
CA THR A 15 -23.25 -36.60 66.35
C THR A 15 -22.47 -35.93 67.49
N LYS A 16 -21.18 -35.59 67.29
CA LYS A 16 -20.37 -34.79 68.24
C LYS A 16 -20.92 -33.37 68.42
N GLY A 17 -21.00 -32.90 69.67
CA GLY A 17 -21.63 -31.61 70.02
C GLY A 17 -20.69 -30.46 70.44
N ALA A 18 -19.40 -30.72 70.68
CA ALA A 18 -18.44 -29.68 71.08
C ALA A 18 -17.57 -29.25 69.88
N GLY A 19 -17.37 -27.93 69.69
CA GLY A 19 -16.55 -27.38 68.61
C GLY A 19 -17.13 -27.57 67.21
N THR A 20 -18.44 -27.36 67.05
CA THR A 20 -19.14 -27.48 65.76
C THR A 20 -19.16 -26.15 64.99
N CYS A 21 -18.99 -26.23 63.67
CA CYS A 21 -19.03 -25.11 62.73
C CYS A 21 -20.27 -25.25 61.84
N LEU A 22 -20.98 -24.15 61.59
CA LEU A 22 -22.12 -24.10 60.68
C LEU A 22 -21.64 -23.76 59.27
N CYS A 23 -22.00 -24.56 58.28
CA CYS A 23 -21.86 -24.14 56.88
C CYS A 23 -23.03 -23.23 56.50
N ALA A 24 -22.75 -21.99 56.10
CA ALA A 24 -23.79 -21.02 55.72
C ALA A 24 -24.58 -21.45 54.47
N GLY A 25 -23.95 -22.21 53.55
CA GLY A 25 -24.59 -22.71 52.34
C GLY A 25 -25.62 -23.81 52.62
N CYS A 26 -25.18 -24.96 53.16
CA CYS A 26 -26.07 -26.10 53.39
C CYS A 26 -26.81 -26.08 54.75
N LYS A 27 -26.54 -25.07 55.59
CA LYS A 27 -27.14 -24.84 56.93
C LYS A 27 -27.04 -26.03 57.90
N LYS A 28 -26.03 -26.89 57.72
CA LYS A 28 -25.72 -28.04 58.58
C LYS A 28 -24.50 -27.75 59.47
N TYR A 29 -24.52 -28.33 60.67
CA TYR A 29 -23.41 -28.25 61.63
C TYR A 29 -22.45 -29.42 61.43
N PHE A 30 -21.14 -29.15 61.43
CA PHE A 30 -20.09 -30.15 61.29
C PHE A 30 -19.03 -29.96 62.37
N CYS A 31 -18.40 -31.03 62.85
CA CYS A 31 -17.17 -30.89 63.64
C CYS A 31 -16.00 -30.52 62.71
N ARG A 32 -14.92 -29.96 63.25
CA ARG A 32 -13.78 -29.45 62.44
C ARG A 32 -13.29 -30.43 61.36
N LYS A 33 -13.17 -31.72 61.69
CA LYS A 33 -12.76 -32.76 60.73
C LYS A 33 -13.77 -32.91 59.58
N HIS A 34 -15.04 -33.15 59.90
CA HIS A 34 -16.09 -33.31 58.88
C HIS A 34 -16.43 -32.02 58.13
N PHE A 35 -16.13 -30.85 58.70
CA PHE A 35 -16.23 -29.59 57.98
C PHE A 35 -15.13 -29.48 56.92
N ASN A 36 -13.91 -29.90 57.24
CA ASN A 36 -12.83 -29.98 56.25
C ASN A 36 -13.13 -31.01 55.17
N ASP A 37 -13.69 -32.17 55.54
CA ASP A 37 -14.09 -33.20 54.58
C ASP A 37 -15.22 -32.69 53.65
N HIS A 38 -16.22 -32.00 54.22
CA HIS A 38 -17.29 -31.35 53.45
C HIS A 38 -16.75 -30.25 52.53
N HIS A 39 -15.78 -29.45 53.00
CA HIS A 39 -15.13 -28.43 52.17
C HIS A 39 -14.26 -29.06 51.09
N ALA A 40 -13.61 -30.19 51.33
CA ALA A 40 -12.84 -30.92 50.33
C ALA A 40 -13.73 -31.42 49.18
N ILE A 41 -14.97 -31.83 49.46
CA ILE A 41 -15.95 -32.17 48.41
C ILE A 41 -16.24 -30.95 47.53
N LEU A 42 -16.46 -29.78 48.13
CA LEU A 42 -16.71 -28.53 47.38
C LEU A 42 -15.48 -28.10 46.56
N VAL A 43 -14.27 -28.33 47.06
CA VAL A 43 -13.03 -28.07 46.33
C VAL A 43 -12.92 -29.01 45.12
N ASN A 44 -13.22 -30.30 45.28
CA ASN A 44 -13.23 -31.23 44.16
C ASN A 44 -14.31 -30.89 43.11
N GLU A 45 -15.49 -30.43 43.53
CA GLU A 45 -16.52 -29.94 42.61
C GLU A 45 -16.04 -28.69 41.84
N LEU A 46 -15.37 -27.76 42.53
CA LEU A 46 -14.79 -26.58 41.90
C LEU A 46 -13.67 -26.94 40.92
N GLU A 47 -12.79 -27.89 41.28
CA GLU A 47 -11.75 -28.40 40.38
C GLU A 47 -12.37 -29.02 39.11
N GLY A 48 -13.50 -29.73 39.24
CA GLY A 48 -14.28 -30.21 38.10
C GLY A 48 -14.76 -29.09 37.19
N TYR A 49 -15.31 -28.00 37.75
CA TYR A 49 -15.72 -26.83 36.95
C TYR A 49 -14.54 -26.08 36.32
N VAL A 50 -13.39 -26.01 37.00
CA VAL A 50 -12.18 -25.41 36.43
C VAL A 50 -11.70 -26.22 35.24
N GLU A 51 -11.74 -27.55 35.32
CA GLU A 51 -11.37 -28.41 34.20
C GLU A 51 -12.34 -28.26 33.03
N GLU A 52 -13.66 -28.21 33.27
CA GLU A 52 -14.65 -27.93 32.23
C GLU A 52 -14.41 -26.57 31.56
N ILE A 53 -14.06 -25.53 32.32
CA ILE A 53 -13.72 -24.21 31.78
C ILE A 53 -12.45 -24.27 30.94
N ASN A 54 -11.41 -24.99 31.39
CA ASN A 54 -10.16 -25.14 30.63
C ASN A 54 -10.39 -25.88 29.31
N ILE A 55 -11.23 -26.93 29.32
CA ILE A 55 -11.64 -27.67 28.11
C ILE A 55 -12.41 -26.75 27.18
N LEU A 56 -13.38 -25.99 27.69
CA LEU A 56 -14.13 -25.02 26.90
C LEU A 56 -13.22 -23.93 26.32
N GLN A 57 -12.22 -23.49 27.07
CA GLN A 57 -11.25 -22.49 26.59
C GLN A 57 -10.33 -23.07 25.50
N ASP A 58 -9.87 -24.32 25.63
CA ASP A 58 -9.12 -25.00 24.58
C ASP A 58 -9.99 -25.24 23.33
N GLU A 59 -11.25 -25.59 23.50
CA GLU A 59 -12.20 -25.76 22.40
C GLU A 59 -12.50 -24.42 21.71
N ILE A 60 -12.68 -23.33 22.46
CA ILE A 60 -12.81 -21.97 21.92
C ILE A 60 -11.54 -21.57 21.16
N ASN A 61 -10.35 -21.83 21.69
CA ASN A 61 -9.08 -21.50 21.03
C ASN A 61 -8.85 -22.33 19.75
N ARG A 62 -9.32 -23.57 19.71
CA ARG A 62 -9.27 -24.42 18.50
C ARG A 62 -10.33 -24.04 17.48
N THR A 63 -11.48 -23.54 17.93
CA THR A 63 -12.60 -23.12 17.09
C THR A 63 -12.46 -21.65 16.66
N ASP A 64 -11.47 -20.92 17.18
CA ASP A 64 -11.22 -19.54 16.78
C ASP A 64 -10.96 -19.50 15.26
N PRO A 65 -11.87 -18.90 14.47
CA PRO A 65 -11.71 -18.81 13.02
C PRO A 65 -10.44 -18.03 12.64
N HIS A 66 -9.89 -17.23 13.55
CA HIS A 66 -8.62 -16.55 13.36
C HIS A 66 -7.45 -17.52 13.27
N ASN A 67 -7.48 -18.68 13.94
CA ASN A 67 -6.34 -19.62 13.95
C ASN A 67 -6.14 -20.28 12.57
N GLY A 68 -7.23 -20.59 11.85
CA GLY A 68 -7.15 -21.10 10.48
C GLY A 68 -6.70 -20.06 9.46
N ILE A 69 -7.13 -18.80 9.62
CA ILE A 69 -6.72 -17.69 8.76
C ILE A 69 -5.25 -17.32 9.02
N LEU A 70 -4.82 -17.30 10.28
CA LEU A 70 -3.41 -17.10 10.65
C LEU A 70 -2.53 -18.19 10.05
N LEU A 71 -2.97 -19.45 10.07
CA LEU A 71 -2.23 -20.56 9.45
C LEU A 71 -2.10 -20.42 7.93
N GLN A 72 -3.14 -19.89 7.26
CA GLN A 72 -3.10 -19.56 5.83
C GLN A 72 -2.17 -18.38 5.52
N ILE A 73 -2.13 -17.36 6.39
CA ILE A 73 -1.20 -16.24 6.28
C ILE A 73 0.24 -16.74 6.44
N ASP A 74 0.51 -17.57 7.44
CA ASP A 74 1.83 -18.16 7.70
C ASP A 74 2.30 -19.07 6.54
N GLU A 75 1.38 -19.80 5.90
CA GLU A 75 1.66 -20.64 4.73
C GLU A 75 1.96 -19.79 3.48
N TRP A 76 1.17 -18.73 3.27
CA TRP A 76 1.40 -17.78 2.19
C TRP A 76 2.74 -17.05 2.35
N GLU A 77 3.06 -16.60 3.56
CA GLU A 77 4.32 -15.92 3.89
C GLU A 77 5.51 -16.81 3.53
N ARG A 78 5.51 -18.07 4.00
CA ARG A 78 6.55 -19.05 3.67
C ARG A 78 6.71 -19.25 2.18
N THR A 79 5.61 -19.45 1.47
CA THR A 79 5.60 -19.67 0.01
C THR A 79 6.18 -18.47 -0.75
N MET A 80 5.87 -17.25 -0.31
CA MET A 80 6.37 -16.02 -0.92
C MET A 80 7.87 -15.83 -0.68
N VAL A 81 8.34 -16.03 0.55
CA VAL A 81 9.77 -15.95 0.90
C VAL A 81 10.59 -16.94 0.07
N GLU A 82 10.09 -18.17 -0.10
CA GLU A 82 10.75 -19.18 -0.93
C GLU A 82 10.86 -18.74 -2.40
N LYS A 83 9.78 -18.25 -2.99
CA LYS A 83 9.77 -17.78 -4.39
C LYS A 83 10.74 -16.62 -4.62
N VAL A 84 10.75 -15.64 -3.72
CA VAL A 84 11.68 -14.49 -3.79
C VAL A 84 13.13 -14.98 -3.69
N THR A 85 13.41 -15.89 -2.76
CA THR A 85 14.74 -16.47 -2.59
C THR A 85 15.20 -17.22 -3.83
N GLN A 86 14.33 -18.01 -4.46
CA GLN A 86 14.65 -18.74 -5.69
C GLN A 86 14.98 -17.79 -6.86
N VAL A 87 14.20 -16.72 -7.05
CA VAL A 87 14.46 -15.74 -8.11
C VAL A 87 15.78 -15.02 -7.86
N ALA A 88 16.05 -14.60 -6.61
CA ALA A 88 17.31 -13.97 -6.24
C ALA A 88 18.50 -14.91 -6.49
N GLU A 89 18.39 -16.19 -6.14
CA GLU A 89 19.46 -17.17 -6.33
C GLU A 89 19.72 -17.46 -7.82
N ARG A 90 18.66 -17.54 -8.64
CA ARG A 90 18.79 -17.67 -10.10
C ARG A 90 19.58 -16.50 -10.70
N LEU A 91 19.29 -15.27 -10.29
CA LEU A 91 20.02 -14.08 -10.74
C LEU A 91 21.47 -14.09 -10.27
N ARG A 92 21.73 -14.47 -9.00
CA ARG A 92 23.10 -14.64 -8.49
C ARG A 92 23.89 -15.66 -9.31
N GLN A 93 23.27 -16.79 -9.69
CA GLN A 93 23.92 -17.80 -10.52
C GLN A 93 24.22 -17.29 -11.93
N GLN A 94 23.31 -16.53 -12.54
CA GLN A 94 23.54 -15.90 -13.85
C GLN A 94 24.69 -14.89 -13.80
N ILE A 95 24.87 -14.17 -12.69
CA ILE A 95 26.00 -13.25 -12.50
C ILE A 95 27.31 -14.02 -12.24
N LYS A 96 27.23 -15.13 -11.48
CA LYS A 96 28.41 -15.91 -11.08
C LYS A 96 28.96 -16.78 -12.20
N ASN A 97 28.12 -17.25 -13.14
CA ASN A 97 28.57 -17.96 -14.32
C ASN A 97 29.08 -16.96 -15.37
N PRO A 98 30.41 -16.83 -15.55
CA PRO A 98 30.95 -15.88 -16.52
C PRO A 98 30.48 -16.25 -17.93
N SER A 99 30.05 -15.24 -18.69
CA SER A 99 29.70 -15.40 -20.12
C SER A 99 30.83 -16.14 -20.86
N PRO A 100 30.52 -17.06 -21.78
CA PRO A 100 31.54 -17.78 -22.55
C PRO A 100 32.53 -16.84 -23.25
N LYS A 101 32.06 -15.68 -23.73
CA LYS A 101 32.91 -14.63 -24.32
C LYS A 101 33.91 -14.04 -23.31
N ARG A 102 33.51 -13.90 -22.04
CA ARG A 102 34.37 -13.41 -20.95
C ARG A 102 35.45 -14.43 -20.58
N VAL A 103 35.09 -15.71 -20.55
CA VAL A 103 36.06 -16.81 -20.30
C VAL A 103 37.11 -16.88 -21.43
N GLU A 104 36.67 -16.75 -22.69
CA GLU A 104 37.57 -16.73 -23.85
C GLU A 104 38.55 -15.56 -23.84
N ILE A 105 38.09 -14.36 -23.46
CA ILE A 105 38.97 -13.19 -23.37
C ILE A 105 40.01 -13.36 -22.25
N ILE A 106 39.59 -13.89 -21.08
CA ILE A 106 40.51 -14.18 -19.96
C ILE A 106 41.58 -15.20 -20.37
N SER A 107 41.22 -16.24 -21.13
CA SER A 107 42.20 -17.24 -21.59
C SER A 107 43.21 -16.62 -22.57
N LYS A 108 42.73 -15.85 -23.56
CA LYS A 108 43.62 -15.13 -24.51
C LYS A 108 44.53 -14.14 -23.81
N PHE A 109 44.03 -13.45 -22.80
CA PHE A 109 44.82 -12.52 -21.99
C PHE A 109 45.92 -13.24 -21.19
N THR A 110 45.59 -14.41 -20.63
CA THR A 110 46.55 -15.26 -19.90
C THR A 110 47.64 -15.80 -20.83
N GLU A 111 47.28 -16.23 -22.03
CA GLU A 111 48.22 -16.65 -23.07
C GLU A 111 49.16 -15.50 -23.48
N PHE A 112 48.60 -14.31 -23.72
CA PHE A 112 49.36 -13.11 -24.06
C PHE A 112 50.35 -12.71 -22.96
N ARG A 113 49.94 -12.76 -21.69
CA ARG A 113 50.83 -12.53 -20.54
C ARG A 113 52.00 -13.51 -20.50
N THR A 114 51.75 -14.77 -20.81
CA THR A 114 52.81 -15.81 -20.85
C THR A 114 53.82 -15.50 -21.95
N LYS A 115 53.37 -15.13 -23.15
CA LYS A 115 54.25 -14.73 -24.26
C LYS A 115 55.08 -13.48 -23.92
N LEU A 116 54.47 -12.49 -23.26
CA LEU A 116 55.17 -11.30 -22.78
C LEU A 116 56.26 -11.63 -21.75
N ARG A 117 56.00 -12.58 -20.84
CA ARG A 117 56.99 -13.01 -19.86
C ARG A 117 58.17 -13.72 -20.54
N GLN A 118 57.90 -14.56 -21.53
CA GLN A 118 58.94 -15.22 -22.34
C GLN A 118 59.81 -14.21 -23.09
N LEU A 119 59.21 -13.27 -23.82
CA LEU A 119 59.93 -12.21 -24.55
C LEU A 119 60.82 -11.36 -23.63
N LYS A 120 60.35 -11.11 -22.40
CA LYS A 120 61.12 -10.38 -21.39
C LYS A 120 62.28 -11.20 -20.81
N GLU A 121 62.13 -12.51 -20.68
CA GLU A 121 63.18 -13.40 -20.15
C GLU A 121 64.27 -13.69 -21.19
N THR A 122 63.90 -13.74 -22.47
CA THR A 122 64.86 -13.96 -23.57
C THR A 122 65.56 -12.68 -24.02
N ASP A 123 65.03 -11.49 -23.68
CA ASP A 123 65.52 -10.17 -24.11
C ASP A 123 65.60 -10.01 -25.65
N ASP A 124 64.88 -10.89 -26.37
CA ASP A 124 64.88 -11.01 -27.83
C ASP A 124 63.63 -10.30 -28.42
N PHE A 125 63.63 -8.97 -28.43
CA PHE A 125 62.53 -8.19 -29.03
C PHE A 125 63.03 -7.05 -29.94
N VAL A 126 62.29 -6.81 -31.02
CA VAL A 126 62.53 -5.72 -31.99
C VAL A 126 61.39 -4.70 -32.01
N GLU A 127 61.59 -3.53 -32.64
CA GLU A 127 60.57 -2.46 -32.66
C GLU A 127 59.23 -2.88 -33.28
N ASP A 128 59.24 -3.83 -34.23
CA ASP A 128 58.01 -4.40 -34.81
C ASP A 128 57.20 -5.19 -33.77
N ASP A 129 57.88 -5.94 -32.89
CA ASP A 129 57.22 -6.71 -31.82
C ASP A 129 56.57 -5.78 -30.80
N LEU A 130 57.26 -4.70 -30.41
CA LEU A 130 56.71 -3.68 -29.52
C LEU A 130 55.46 -3.01 -30.10
N SER A 131 55.44 -2.79 -31.42
CA SER A 131 54.30 -2.21 -32.14
C SER A 131 53.10 -3.17 -32.15
N ARG A 132 53.33 -4.45 -32.45
CA ARG A 132 52.30 -5.51 -32.41
C ARG A 132 51.73 -5.73 -31.01
N LEU A 133 52.58 -5.68 -29.98
CA LEU A 133 52.16 -5.76 -28.58
C LEU A 133 51.21 -4.61 -28.23
N LYS A 134 51.52 -3.39 -28.68
CA LYS A 134 50.68 -2.21 -28.46
C LYS A 134 49.30 -2.35 -29.11
N GLU A 135 49.24 -2.79 -30.37
CA GLU A 135 47.97 -3.05 -31.06
C GLU A 135 47.12 -4.12 -30.34
N THR A 136 47.76 -5.19 -29.87
CA THR A 136 47.08 -6.27 -29.15
C THR A 136 46.50 -5.78 -27.82
N ILE A 137 47.23 -4.92 -27.09
CA ILE A 137 46.77 -4.29 -25.85
C ILE A 137 45.58 -3.37 -26.12
N ASP A 138 45.61 -2.57 -27.18
CA ASP A 138 44.52 -1.66 -27.50
C ASP A 138 43.25 -2.41 -27.95
N LYS A 139 43.41 -3.55 -28.64
CA LYS A 139 42.30 -4.46 -28.95
C LYS A 139 41.64 -5.03 -27.68
N PHE A 140 42.44 -5.48 -26.71
CA PHE A 140 41.90 -5.96 -25.42
C PHE A 140 41.19 -4.87 -24.62
N LYS A 141 41.66 -3.61 -24.68
CA LYS A 141 40.96 -2.49 -24.05
C LYS A 141 39.58 -2.25 -24.67
N GLN A 142 39.46 -2.41 -25.98
CA GLN A 142 38.21 -2.25 -26.69
C GLN A 142 37.23 -3.39 -26.38
N ASP A 143 37.69 -4.65 -26.43
CA ASP A 143 36.89 -5.82 -26.06
C ASP A 143 36.36 -5.73 -24.61
N SER A 144 37.15 -5.15 -23.69
CA SER A 144 36.73 -4.93 -22.30
C SER A 144 35.62 -3.88 -22.18
N LYS A 145 35.61 -2.83 -23.00
CA LYS A 145 34.55 -1.81 -22.98
C LYS A 145 33.22 -2.34 -23.49
N GLU A 146 33.25 -3.15 -24.56
CA GLU A 146 32.04 -3.79 -25.11
C GLU A 146 31.39 -4.77 -24.11
N LEU A 147 32.19 -5.42 -23.27
CA LEU A 147 31.70 -6.31 -22.22
C LEU A 147 30.95 -5.57 -21.09
N ASP A 148 31.40 -4.38 -20.72
CA ASP A 148 30.78 -3.56 -19.66
C ASP A 148 29.44 -2.97 -20.11
N GLU A 149 29.27 -2.64 -21.40
CA GLU A 149 28.00 -2.11 -21.94
C GLU A 149 26.88 -3.16 -21.98
N ILE A 150 27.21 -4.44 -22.15
CA ILE A 150 26.23 -5.55 -22.22
C ILE A 150 25.64 -5.88 -20.83
N LEU A 151 26.35 -5.54 -19.75
CA LEU A 151 26.02 -5.90 -18.36
C LEU A 151 25.41 -4.72 -17.57
N SER A 152 24.48 -3.97 -18.16
CA SER A 152 23.69 -2.99 -17.38
C SER A 152 22.61 -3.71 -16.55
N ILE A 153 22.99 -4.29 -15.41
CA ILE A 153 22.03 -4.88 -14.47
C ILE A 153 21.24 -3.75 -13.81
N LYS A 154 20.02 -3.48 -14.32
CA LYS A 154 19.11 -2.49 -13.74
C LYS A 154 18.23 -3.16 -12.68
N LEU A 155 18.61 -3.02 -11.42
CA LEU A 155 17.75 -3.40 -10.28
C LEU A 155 16.61 -2.38 -10.17
N HIS A 156 15.40 -2.77 -10.56
CA HIS A 156 14.20 -1.94 -10.44
C HIS A 156 13.62 -2.05 -9.03
N ILE A 157 14.32 -1.49 -8.04
CA ILE A 157 13.88 -1.48 -6.63
C ILE A 157 12.59 -0.65 -6.45
N GLU A 158 12.32 0.29 -7.36
CA GLU A 158 11.16 1.20 -7.31
C GLU A 158 9.80 0.49 -7.51
N GLN A 159 9.76 -0.70 -8.13
CA GLN A 159 8.51 -1.46 -8.35
C GLN A 159 8.02 -2.19 -7.10
N THR A 160 8.88 -2.47 -6.13
CA THR A 160 8.51 -3.20 -4.90
C THR A 160 7.70 -2.31 -3.94
N GLU A 161 7.89 -0.99 -4.00
CA GLU A 161 7.08 0.00 -3.26
C GLU A 161 5.67 0.19 -3.84
N GLN A 162 5.43 -0.21 -5.10
CA GLN A 162 4.12 -0.11 -5.76
C GLN A 162 3.18 -1.29 -5.44
N ILE A 163 3.67 -2.31 -4.73
CA ILE A 163 2.86 -3.45 -4.32
C ILE A 163 1.97 -3.00 -3.15
N ALA A 164 0.66 -2.90 -3.40
CA ALA A 164 -0.34 -2.56 -2.40
C ALA A 164 -0.57 -3.76 -1.46
N TRP A 165 0.30 -3.93 -0.46
CA TRP A 165 0.26 -5.02 0.52
C TRP A 165 -1.07 -5.10 1.28
N ASP A 166 -1.72 -3.96 1.48
CA ASP A 166 -3.06 -3.77 2.06
C ASP A 166 -4.19 -4.39 1.24
N ARG A 167 -3.97 -4.68 -0.05
CA ARG A 167 -4.89 -5.45 -0.91
C ARG A 167 -4.67 -6.96 -0.85
N PHE A 168 -3.50 -7.41 -0.39
CA PHE A 168 -3.19 -8.83 -0.27
C PHE A 168 -3.66 -9.40 1.06
N ILE A 169 -3.63 -8.62 2.14
CA ILE A 169 -4.09 -9.02 3.48
C ILE A 169 -4.79 -7.83 4.15
N TYR A 170 -6.04 -8.00 4.57
CA TYR A 170 -6.80 -7.03 5.36
C TYR A 170 -7.74 -7.73 6.35
N VAL A 171 -8.08 -7.05 7.45
CA VAL A 171 -9.01 -7.56 8.49
C VAL A 171 -10.31 -6.77 8.36
N GLU A 172 -11.41 -7.45 8.04
CA GLU A 172 -12.74 -6.83 7.92
C GLU A 172 -13.51 -6.98 9.23
N GLU A 173 -13.78 -5.86 9.91
CA GLU A 173 -14.46 -5.83 11.21
C GLU A 173 -15.99 -5.92 11.02
N LYS A 174 -16.65 -6.90 11.65
CA LYS A 174 -18.06 -7.25 11.38
C LYS A 174 -19.11 -6.21 11.83
N SER A 175 -18.73 -5.16 12.58
CA SER A 175 -19.69 -4.17 13.12
C SER A 175 -20.19 -3.15 12.09
N THR A 176 -19.55 -3.04 10.92
CA THR A 176 -19.92 -2.09 9.84
C THR A 176 -20.65 -2.74 8.65
N ALA A 177 -21.30 -3.90 8.86
CA ALA A 177 -21.93 -4.66 7.77
C ALA A 177 -23.31 -4.15 7.28
N ALA A 178 -23.93 -3.17 7.96
CA ALA A 178 -25.24 -2.64 7.58
C ALA A 178 -25.16 -1.35 6.75
N GLU A 179 -24.22 -0.44 7.06
CA GLU A 179 -24.01 0.79 6.28
C GLU A 179 -23.20 0.52 5.00
N ASN A 180 -22.26 -0.44 5.02
CA ASN A 180 -21.41 -0.73 3.86
C ASN A 180 -22.11 -1.51 2.75
N LYS A 181 -23.22 -2.21 2.98
CA LYS A 181 -23.87 -2.99 1.91
C LYS A 181 -24.39 -2.13 0.76
N GLN A 182 -24.72 -0.85 0.99
CA GLN A 182 -25.12 0.07 -0.08
C GLN A 182 -23.91 0.64 -0.84
N GLU A 183 -22.77 0.89 -0.18
CA GLU A 183 -21.55 1.37 -0.85
C GLU A 183 -20.77 0.24 -1.55
N GLN A 184 -20.76 -0.98 -1.00
CA GLN A 184 -19.96 -2.10 -1.49
C GLN A 184 -20.61 -2.78 -2.71
N GLN A 185 -21.95 -2.74 -2.85
CA GLN A 185 -22.62 -3.26 -4.05
C GLN A 185 -22.41 -2.33 -5.27
N GLN A 186 -22.36 -1.01 -5.07
CA GLN A 186 -21.95 -0.05 -6.11
C GLN A 186 -20.44 -0.12 -6.42
N THR A 187 -19.60 -0.51 -5.46
CA THR A 187 -18.15 -0.60 -5.64
C THR A 187 -17.72 -1.92 -6.28
N THR A 188 -18.41 -3.04 -5.99
CA THR A 188 -18.08 -4.36 -6.56
C THR A 188 -18.48 -4.47 -8.04
N GLU A 189 -19.61 -3.88 -8.43
CA GLU A 189 -20.02 -3.81 -9.84
C GLU A 189 -19.09 -2.88 -10.64
N LYS A 190 -18.63 -1.78 -10.03
CA LYS A 190 -17.54 -0.93 -10.57
C LYS A 190 -16.25 -1.71 -10.78
N ASN A 191 -15.80 -2.48 -9.79
CA ASN A 191 -14.51 -3.18 -9.84
C ASN A 191 -14.50 -4.36 -10.82
N LEU A 192 -15.64 -5.05 -11.01
CA LEU A 192 -15.77 -6.10 -12.04
C LEU A 192 -15.80 -5.52 -13.46
N LEU A 193 -16.45 -4.38 -13.65
CA LEU A 193 -16.38 -3.63 -14.92
C LEU A 193 -14.96 -3.08 -15.16
N GLU A 194 -14.25 -2.68 -14.11
CA GLU A 194 -12.85 -2.22 -14.17
C GLU A 194 -11.87 -3.36 -14.50
N PHE A 195 -12.12 -4.58 -14.00
CA PHE A 195 -11.33 -5.77 -14.34
C PHE A 195 -11.56 -6.25 -15.79
N LEU A 196 -12.80 -6.18 -16.29
CA LEU A 196 -13.09 -6.46 -17.71
C LEU A 196 -12.61 -5.35 -18.65
N SER A 197 -12.44 -4.12 -18.14
CA SER A 197 -11.86 -2.97 -18.85
C SER A 197 -10.32 -2.97 -18.85
N ASN A 198 -9.68 -3.85 -18.08
CA ASN A 198 -8.22 -3.90 -17.92
C ASN A 198 -7.51 -4.64 -19.08
N LYS A 199 -7.89 -4.28 -20.32
CA LYS A 199 -7.12 -4.54 -21.54
C LYS A 199 -6.30 -3.30 -21.87
N GLU A 200 -5.38 -2.98 -20.96
CA GLU A 200 -4.17 -2.11 -20.97
C GLU A 200 -3.99 -0.87 -21.88
N ALA A 201 -4.91 -0.51 -22.77
CA ALA A 201 -4.84 0.69 -23.63
C ALA A 201 -5.90 1.80 -23.36
N PRO A 202 -7.11 1.55 -22.82
CA PRO A 202 -8.18 2.57 -22.79
C PRO A 202 -8.23 3.49 -21.55
N TYR A 203 -7.70 3.10 -20.37
CA TYR A 203 -7.93 3.84 -19.11
C TYR A 203 -7.22 5.21 -19.01
N PHE A 204 -6.08 5.39 -19.68
CA PHE A 204 -5.35 6.67 -19.68
C PHE A 204 -6.04 7.72 -20.58
N LEU A 205 -6.71 7.24 -21.64
CA LEU A 205 -7.57 8.03 -22.51
C LEU A 205 -8.84 8.47 -21.79
N GLU A 206 -9.49 7.58 -21.04
CA GLU A 206 -10.73 7.88 -20.28
C GLU A 206 -10.56 9.02 -19.27
N ARG A 207 -9.50 9.00 -18.45
CA ARG A 207 -9.22 10.07 -17.47
C ARG A 207 -9.01 11.43 -18.12
N SER A 208 -8.36 11.43 -19.29
CA SER A 208 -8.13 12.63 -20.09
C SER A 208 -9.44 13.18 -20.66
N PHE A 209 -10.37 12.32 -21.09
CA PHE A 209 -11.70 12.74 -21.54
C PHE A 209 -12.54 13.36 -20.40
N HIS A 210 -12.50 12.80 -19.19
CA HIS A 210 -13.18 13.39 -18.03
C HIS A 210 -12.64 14.78 -17.69
N LEU A 211 -11.33 14.98 -17.82
CA LEU A 211 -10.70 16.27 -17.58
C LEU A 211 -11.06 17.31 -18.66
N ILE A 212 -11.09 16.90 -19.93
CA ILE A 212 -11.55 17.75 -21.04
C ILE A 212 -13.03 18.10 -20.88
N PHE A 213 -13.88 17.14 -20.53
CA PHE A 213 -15.31 17.36 -20.33
C PHE A 213 -15.59 18.37 -19.21
N THR A 214 -14.94 18.23 -18.05
CA THR A 214 -15.09 19.18 -16.93
C THR A 214 -14.55 20.58 -17.26
N ASN A 215 -13.47 20.67 -18.05
CA ASN A 215 -12.98 21.95 -18.57
C ASN A 215 -14.00 22.61 -19.52
N LEU A 216 -14.59 21.85 -20.44
CA LEU A 216 -15.60 22.38 -21.38
C LEU A 216 -16.83 22.89 -20.64
N LEU A 217 -17.29 22.17 -19.62
CA LEU A 217 -18.40 22.60 -18.76
C LEU A 217 -18.10 23.94 -18.06
N THR A 218 -16.87 24.09 -17.56
CA THR A 218 -16.39 25.34 -16.94
C THR A 218 -16.29 26.48 -17.95
N ILE A 219 -15.76 26.21 -19.15
CA ILE A 219 -15.66 27.18 -20.24
C ILE A 219 -17.04 27.69 -20.65
N CYS A 220 -18.02 26.79 -20.80
CA CYS A 220 -19.41 27.18 -21.09
C CYS A 220 -19.98 28.10 -20.01
N GLY A 221 -19.77 27.79 -18.73
CA GLY A 221 -20.21 28.65 -17.62
C GLY A 221 -19.54 30.03 -17.62
N LEU A 222 -18.24 30.11 -17.92
CA LEU A 222 -17.52 31.38 -18.05
C LEU A 222 -17.99 32.21 -19.24
N LEU A 223 -18.30 31.59 -20.38
CA LEU A 223 -18.86 32.27 -21.55
C LEU A 223 -20.25 32.85 -21.27
N LEU A 224 -21.10 32.12 -20.52
CA LEU A 224 -22.39 32.64 -20.06
C LEU A 224 -22.21 33.89 -19.19
N LEU A 225 -21.28 33.87 -18.24
CA LEU A 225 -20.99 35.02 -17.38
C LEU A 225 -20.41 36.21 -18.14
N MET A 226 -19.64 35.96 -19.20
CA MET A 226 -18.97 37.00 -19.98
C MET A 226 -19.91 37.69 -20.99
N PHE A 227 -20.78 36.94 -21.67
CA PHE A 227 -21.58 37.47 -22.77
C PHE A 227 -23.02 37.86 -22.38
N ILE A 228 -23.57 37.33 -21.29
CA ILE A 228 -24.93 37.62 -20.89
C ILE A 228 -25.03 38.96 -20.14
N ASN A 229 -26.11 39.68 -20.42
CA ASN A 229 -26.39 40.96 -19.78
C ASN A 229 -26.89 40.75 -18.33
N GLN A 230 -26.52 41.66 -17.44
CA GLN A 230 -26.78 41.56 -15.99
C GLN A 230 -28.26 41.56 -15.59
N GLN A 231 -29.14 41.85 -16.55
CA GLN A 231 -30.59 41.83 -16.39
C GLN A 231 -31.15 40.40 -16.25
N TYR A 232 -30.47 39.39 -16.79
CA TYR A 232 -30.90 37.98 -16.77
C TYR A 232 -30.22 37.20 -15.64
N VAL A 233 -30.56 37.55 -14.40
CA VAL A 233 -29.95 37.01 -13.17
C VAL A 233 -30.00 35.48 -13.10
N TYR A 234 -31.10 34.86 -13.56
CA TYR A 234 -31.28 33.40 -13.54
C TYR A 234 -30.22 32.67 -14.39
N ILE A 235 -29.84 33.21 -15.57
CA ILE A 235 -28.84 32.57 -16.43
C ILE A 235 -27.44 32.73 -15.84
N LEU A 236 -27.16 33.85 -15.17
CA LEU A 236 -25.89 34.07 -14.49
C LEU A 236 -25.71 33.10 -13.31
N TYR A 237 -26.77 32.79 -12.56
CA TYR A 237 -26.73 31.75 -11.54
C TYR A 237 -26.41 30.37 -12.12
N ILE A 238 -27.04 29.99 -13.24
CA ILE A 238 -26.73 28.75 -13.95
C ILE A 238 -25.26 28.74 -14.40
N GLY A 239 -24.76 29.87 -14.91
CA GLY A 239 -23.35 30.02 -15.28
C GLY A 239 -22.40 29.78 -14.10
N ILE A 240 -22.67 30.37 -12.94
CA ILE A 240 -21.86 30.16 -11.73
C ILE A 240 -21.91 28.69 -11.26
N ILE A 241 -23.09 28.07 -11.28
CA ILE A 241 -23.25 26.65 -10.90
C ILE A 241 -22.41 25.76 -11.83
N LEU A 242 -22.46 25.97 -13.14
CA LEU A 242 -21.67 25.22 -14.11
C LEU A 242 -20.16 25.40 -13.88
N VAL A 243 -19.70 26.63 -13.65
CA VAL A 243 -18.28 26.91 -13.31
C VAL A 243 -17.88 26.19 -12.03
N THR A 244 -18.73 26.23 -11.01
CA THR A 244 -18.45 25.66 -9.69
C THR A 244 -18.37 24.12 -9.77
N CYS A 245 -19.36 23.47 -10.39
CA CYS A 245 -19.35 22.04 -10.60
C CYS A 245 -18.13 21.58 -11.42
N GLY A 246 -17.85 22.26 -12.54
CA GLY A 246 -16.73 21.92 -13.41
C GLY A 246 -15.39 22.05 -12.69
N THR A 247 -15.15 23.14 -11.98
CA THR A 247 -13.87 23.40 -11.28
C THR A 247 -13.63 22.43 -10.13
N TYR A 248 -14.62 22.15 -9.28
CA TYR A 248 -14.44 21.21 -8.16
C TYR A 248 -14.20 19.78 -8.65
N SER A 249 -14.95 19.31 -9.66
CA SER A 249 -14.71 17.99 -10.25
C SER A 249 -13.31 17.89 -10.88
N ASN A 250 -12.83 18.98 -11.49
CA ASN A 250 -11.52 19.02 -12.13
C ASN A 250 -10.36 18.88 -11.13
N VAL A 251 -10.47 19.49 -9.95
CA VAL A 251 -9.47 19.41 -8.88
C VAL A 251 -9.27 17.98 -8.41
N SER A 252 -10.35 17.24 -8.18
CA SER A 252 -10.27 15.84 -7.73
C SER A 252 -9.55 14.95 -8.74
N VAL A 253 -9.86 15.07 -10.03
CA VAL A 253 -9.22 14.28 -11.10
C VAL A 253 -7.72 14.58 -11.17
N LYS A 254 -7.32 15.85 -11.05
CA LYS A 254 -5.90 16.26 -11.07
C LYS A 254 -5.10 15.71 -9.89
N ILE A 255 -5.65 15.76 -8.68
CA ILE A 255 -4.96 15.26 -7.48
C ILE A 255 -4.72 13.76 -7.61
N VAL A 256 -5.73 13.00 -8.04
CA VAL A 256 -5.59 11.56 -8.26
C VAL A 256 -4.57 11.27 -9.36
N TRP A 257 -4.62 12.00 -10.48
CA TRP A 257 -3.65 11.84 -11.56
C TRP A 257 -2.22 12.13 -11.08
N PHE A 258 -2.02 13.25 -10.41
CA PHE A 258 -0.71 13.64 -9.89
C PHE A 258 -0.16 12.63 -8.88
N ASN A 259 -0.99 12.19 -7.94
CA ASN A 259 -0.60 11.21 -6.94
C ASN A 259 -0.21 9.88 -7.58
N ASN A 260 -0.78 9.51 -8.72
CA ASN A 260 -0.43 8.27 -9.41
C ASN A 260 0.88 8.35 -10.20
N ASN A 261 1.43 9.56 -10.43
CA ASN A 261 2.70 9.72 -11.14
C ASN A 261 3.94 9.52 -10.25
N PHE A 262 3.78 9.50 -8.92
CA PHE A 262 4.89 9.25 -7.99
C PHE A 262 4.70 7.90 -7.29
N ALA A 263 5.70 7.02 -7.39
CA ALA A 263 5.65 5.69 -6.78
C ALA A 263 5.78 5.74 -5.24
N SER A 264 6.77 6.49 -4.73
CA SER A 264 7.09 6.51 -3.29
C SER A 264 6.16 7.44 -2.48
N LEU A 265 5.67 6.97 -1.32
CA LEU A 265 4.77 7.72 -0.44
C LEU A 265 5.34 9.06 0.04
N THR A 266 6.64 9.10 0.36
CA THR A 266 7.32 10.32 0.82
C THR A 266 7.41 11.38 -0.27
N ARG A 267 7.76 11.00 -1.51
CA ARG A 267 7.77 11.94 -2.65
C ARG A 267 6.35 12.41 -3.00
N ARG A 268 5.34 11.53 -2.94
CA ARG A 268 3.91 11.91 -3.12
C ARG A 268 3.47 12.97 -2.11
N ALA A 269 3.84 12.79 -0.84
CA ALA A 269 3.49 13.72 0.23
C ALA A 269 4.14 15.10 0.03
N VAL A 270 5.45 15.14 -0.26
CA VAL A 270 6.18 16.39 -0.53
C VAL A 270 5.63 17.09 -1.77
N ALA A 271 5.37 16.34 -2.84
CA ALA A 271 4.87 16.87 -4.10
C ALA A 271 3.43 17.41 -3.95
N SER A 272 2.57 16.73 -3.18
CA SER A 272 1.22 17.19 -2.86
C SER A 272 1.23 18.47 -2.02
N ALA A 273 2.11 18.53 -1.01
CA ALA A 273 2.28 19.73 -0.18
C ALA A 273 2.74 20.93 -1.02
N LEU A 274 3.63 20.71 -2.00
CA LEU A 274 4.07 21.75 -2.93
C LEU A 274 2.93 22.27 -3.80
N ILE A 275 2.09 21.38 -4.37
CA ILE A 275 0.92 21.79 -5.17
C ILE A 275 -0.05 22.62 -4.34
N VAL A 276 -0.36 22.18 -3.11
CA VAL A 276 -1.28 22.92 -2.22
C VAL A 276 -0.71 24.29 -1.86
N SER A 277 0.61 24.37 -1.64
CA SER A 277 1.30 25.63 -1.37
C SER A 277 1.19 26.61 -2.55
N VAL A 278 1.46 26.14 -3.77
CA VAL A 278 1.29 26.94 -4.99
C VAL A 278 -0.17 27.34 -5.19
N GLY A 279 -1.12 26.43 -4.94
CA GLY A 279 -2.56 26.72 -5.02
C GLY A 279 -3.00 27.85 -4.10
N THR A 280 -2.43 27.92 -2.90
CA THR A 280 -2.72 28.99 -1.93
C THR A 280 -2.21 30.35 -2.41
N LEU A 281 -1.01 30.39 -3.01
CA LEU A 281 -0.45 31.61 -3.62
C LEU A 281 -1.32 32.12 -4.77
N VAL A 282 -1.77 31.21 -5.65
CA VAL A 282 -2.68 31.57 -6.76
C VAL A 282 -4.03 32.07 -6.24
N GLY A 283 -4.53 31.51 -5.13
CA GLY A 283 -5.73 32.00 -4.44
C GLY A 283 -5.62 33.49 -4.05
N VAL A 284 -4.51 33.88 -3.41
CA VAL A 284 -4.25 35.29 -3.04
C VAL A 284 -4.19 36.20 -4.26
N ILE A 285 -3.52 35.77 -5.34
CA ILE A 285 -3.41 36.54 -6.59
C ILE A 285 -4.78 36.69 -7.26
N SER A 286 -5.58 35.62 -7.31
CA SER A 286 -6.88 35.60 -7.99
C SER A 286 -7.87 36.63 -7.44
N GLY A 287 -7.84 36.87 -6.13
CA GLY A 287 -8.69 37.89 -5.48
C GLY A 287 -8.37 39.32 -5.94
N GLN A 288 -7.16 39.56 -6.45
CA GLN A 288 -6.74 40.87 -6.96
C GLN A 288 -7.09 41.11 -8.44
N ILE A 289 -7.43 40.05 -9.18
CA ILE A 289 -7.77 40.13 -10.60
C ILE A 289 -9.13 40.82 -10.80
N TYR A 290 -10.09 40.59 -9.89
CA TYR A 290 -11.42 41.17 -9.96
C TYR A 290 -11.47 42.59 -9.38
N ARG A 291 -11.20 43.59 -10.24
CA ARG A 291 -11.17 45.01 -9.83
C ARG A 291 -12.57 45.62 -9.73
N THR A 292 -12.78 46.44 -8.71
CA THR A 292 -14.06 47.16 -8.49
C THR A 292 -14.43 48.13 -9.62
N LYS A 293 -13.44 48.63 -10.36
CA LYS A 293 -13.63 49.52 -11.53
C LYS A 293 -14.34 48.85 -12.71
N GLU A 294 -14.39 47.52 -12.75
CA GLU A 294 -14.96 46.73 -13.84
C GLU A 294 -16.35 46.15 -13.51
N LYS A 295 -16.92 46.56 -12.37
CA LYS A 295 -18.31 46.26 -12.04
C LYS A 295 -19.25 46.80 -13.13
N PRO A 296 -20.36 46.10 -13.43
CA PRO A 296 -20.82 44.83 -12.87
C PRO A 296 -20.33 43.58 -13.61
N ARG A 297 -19.65 43.73 -14.76
CA ARG A 297 -19.41 42.63 -15.71
C ARG A 297 -18.05 41.93 -15.52
N TYR A 298 -17.09 42.55 -14.83
CA TYR A 298 -15.77 42.00 -14.51
C TYR A 298 -15.09 41.29 -15.68
N PHE A 299 -15.11 41.93 -16.84
CA PHE A 299 -14.72 41.30 -18.11
C PHE A 299 -13.26 40.81 -18.11
N ILE A 300 -12.34 41.57 -17.51
CA ILE A 300 -10.91 41.19 -17.49
C ILE A 300 -10.69 39.99 -16.57
N GLY A 301 -11.40 39.93 -15.43
CA GLY A 301 -11.37 38.78 -14.52
C GLY A 301 -11.84 37.49 -15.17
N HIS A 302 -13.01 37.53 -15.82
CA HIS A 302 -13.55 36.38 -16.54
C HIS A 302 -12.69 35.98 -17.75
N THR A 303 -12.16 36.95 -18.50
CA THR A 303 -11.25 36.68 -19.64
C THR A 303 -9.98 35.98 -19.17
N THR A 304 -9.38 36.44 -18.06
CA THR A 304 -8.16 35.83 -17.50
C THR A 304 -8.41 34.39 -17.06
N ALA A 305 -9.52 34.13 -16.37
CA ALA A 305 -9.92 32.78 -15.97
C ALA A 305 -10.18 31.87 -17.20
N PHE A 306 -10.84 32.40 -18.22
CA PHE A 306 -11.07 31.70 -19.48
C PHE A 306 -9.76 31.32 -20.18
N SER A 307 -8.80 32.24 -20.30
CA SER A 307 -7.49 31.98 -20.91
C SER A 307 -6.74 30.85 -20.20
N PHE A 308 -6.73 30.85 -18.86
CA PHE A 308 -6.09 29.77 -18.10
C PHE A 308 -6.79 28.42 -18.28
N MET A 309 -8.13 28.38 -18.36
CA MET A 309 -8.86 27.14 -18.62
C MET A 309 -8.64 26.59 -20.03
N VAL A 310 -8.53 27.46 -21.03
CA VAL A 310 -8.20 27.05 -22.41
C VAL A 310 -6.78 26.50 -22.47
N LEU A 311 -5.80 27.21 -21.89
CA LEU A 311 -4.42 26.75 -21.81
C LEU A 311 -4.31 25.38 -21.13
N GLN A 312 -5.02 25.20 -20.01
CA GLN A 312 -5.07 23.92 -19.31
C GLN A 312 -5.63 22.80 -20.19
N THR A 313 -6.69 23.08 -20.96
CA THR A 313 -7.30 22.09 -21.86
C THR A 313 -6.32 21.65 -22.94
N ILE A 314 -5.58 22.60 -23.52
CA ILE A 314 -4.55 22.33 -24.52
C ILE A 314 -3.44 21.46 -23.92
N LEU A 315 -2.89 21.86 -22.77
CA LEU A 315 -1.83 21.10 -22.09
C LEU A 315 -2.28 19.69 -21.73
N SER A 316 -3.51 19.53 -21.26
CA SER A 316 -4.05 18.20 -20.95
C SER A 316 -4.10 17.29 -22.18
N ARG A 317 -4.39 17.85 -23.35
CA ARG A 317 -4.42 17.08 -24.61
C ARG A 317 -3.01 16.64 -25.04
N TYR A 318 -2.02 17.52 -24.88
CA TYR A 318 -0.62 17.23 -25.20
C TYR A 318 -0.03 16.16 -24.27
N SER A 319 -0.27 16.26 -22.96
CA SER A 319 0.21 15.25 -22.01
C SER A 319 -0.34 13.86 -22.29
N SER A 320 -1.59 13.76 -22.79
CA SER A 320 -2.17 12.47 -23.19
C SER A 320 -1.58 11.91 -24.48
N PHE A 321 -0.93 12.74 -25.30
CA PHE A 321 -0.34 12.32 -26.58
C PHE A 321 1.11 11.85 -26.40
N ASP A 322 1.94 12.57 -25.64
CA ASP A 322 3.36 12.24 -25.47
C ASP A 322 3.58 10.92 -24.72
N ILE A 323 2.72 10.58 -23.75
CA ILE A 323 2.76 9.32 -23.00
C ILE A 323 2.52 8.09 -23.90
N PHE A 324 1.91 8.25 -25.07
CA PHE A 324 1.66 7.16 -26.02
C PHE A 324 2.87 6.86 -26.93
N THR A 325 3.93 7.67 -26.86
CA THR A 325 5.06 7.61 -27.80
C THR A 325 6.32 6.97 -27.21
N TYR A 326 6.29 6.55 -25.94
CA TYR A 326 7.44 6.00 -25.22
C TYR A 326 7.17 4.64 -24.57
#